data_AF-T1EIU3-F1
#
_entry.id   AF-T1EIU3-F1
#
_cell.length_a   1.000
_cell.length_b   1.000
_cell.length_c   1.000
_cell.angle_alpha   90.00
_cell.angle_beta   90.00
_cell.angle_gamma   90.00
#
_symmetry.space_group_name_H-M   'P 1'
#
loop_
_entity.id
_entity.type
_entity.pdbx_description
1 polymer ?
#
loop_
_entity_poly.entity_id
_entity_poly.type
_entity_poly.pdbx_seq_one_letter_code
_entity_poly.pdbx_strand_id
1 'polypeptide(L)' 'LTKAIRNLDQKIIVCKWENGWHFMRQRTDKSFPNHYKTAMAVWESIRNPVSKEQLLQIIN' A
#
# COMPACT_ATOMS: atom_id res chain seq x y z
N LEU A 1 -13.32 5.97 15.50
CA LEU A 1 -11.91 5.49 15.45
C LEU A 1 -11.75 4.35 16.45
N THR A 2 -11.40 3.15 16.02
CA THR A 2 -11.29 1.99 16.93
C THR A 2 -10.09 2.17 17.88
N LYS A 3 -10.18 1.65 19.12
CA LYS A 3 -9.11 1.77 20.13
C LYS A 3 -7.73 1.28 19.62
N ALA A 4 -7.72 0.32 18.69
CA ALA A 4 -6.51 -0.25 18.11
C ALA A 4 -5.68 0.75 17.29
N ILE A 5 -6.31 1.73 16.61
CA ILE A 5 -5.60 2.70 15.77
C ILE A 5 -4.92 3.79 16.63
N ARG A 6 -5.44 4.09 17.82
CA ARG A 6 -4.87 5.12 18.71
C ARG A 6 -3.41 4.82 19.10
N ASN A 7 -3.06 3.53 19.25
CA ASN A 7 -1.71 3.11 19.61
C ASN A 7 -0.70 3.20 18.45
N LEU A 8 -1.15 3.57 17.25
CA LEU A 8 -0.34 3.69 16.05
C LEU A 8 0.07 5.14 15.74
N ASP A 9 -0.30 6.10 16.58
CA ASP A 9 0.11 7.49 16.41
C ASP A 9 1.65 7.58 16.33
N GLN A 10 2.13 8.35 15.35
CA GLN A 10 3.56 8.51 15.03
C GLN A 10 4.30 7.20 14.67
N LYS A 11 3.60 6.09 14.43
CA LYS A 11 4.21 4.83 13.94
C LYS A 11 4.06 4.73 12.43
N ILE A 12 5.04 4.10 11.79
CA ILE A 12 4.95 3.77 10.37
C ILE A 12 4.13 2.49 10.24
N ILE A 13 3.11 2.54 9.39
CA ILE A 13 2.22 1.42 9.09
C ILE A 13 2.30 1.10 7.59
N VAL A 14 1.93 -0.12 7.24
CA VAL A 14 1.67 -0.50 5.86
C VAL A 14 0.17 -0.75 5.70
N CYS A 15 -0.36 -0.27 4.59
CA CYS A 15 -1.77 -0.35 4.23
C CYS A 15 -1.91 -1.00 2.85
N LYS A 16 -3.11 -1.52 2.58
CA LYS A 16 -3.56 -1.93 1.24
C LYS A 16 -4.77 -1.09 0.83
N TRP A 17 -5.00 -0.97 -0.47
CA TRP A 17 -6.17 -0.28 -1.02
C TRP A 17 -7.29 -1.29 -1.32
N GLU A 18 -8.44 -1.13 -0.68
CA GLU A 18 -9.66 -1.91 -0.91
C GLU A 18 -10.88 -0.97 -0.80
N ASN A 19 -11.09 -0.12 -1.81
CA ASN A 19 -12.05 1.00 -1.77
C ASN A 19 -11.81 2.00 -0.63
N GLY A 20 -10.55 2.10 -0.19
CA GLY A 20 -10.10 2.84 0.97
C GLY A 20 -8.77 2.29 1.44
N TRP A 21 -8.05 3.05 2.26
CA TRP A 21 -6.82 2.55 2.89
C TRP A 21 -7.16 1.70 4.11
N HIS A 22 -6.83 0.41 4.01
CA HIS A 22 -6.99 -0.55 5.11
C HIS A 22 -5.63 -0.82 5.75
N PHE A 23 -5.56 -0.64 7.07
CA PHE A 23 -4.39 -1.00 7.87
C PHE A 23 -4.07 -2.49 7.71
N MET A 24 -2.80 -2.82 7.48
CA MET A 24 -2.32 -4.20 7.50
C MET A 24 -1.51 -4.48 8.76
N ARG A 25 -0.40 -3.75 8.95
CA ARG A 25 0.50 -3.94 10.10
C ARG A 25 1.37 -2.71 10.34
N GLN A 26 2.00 -2.64 11.51
CA GLN A 26 3.09 -1.72 11.77
C GLN A 26 4.39 -2.18 11.07
N ARG A 27 5.19 -1.21 10.62
CA ARG A 27 6.54 -1.39 10.07
C ARG A 27 7.57 -0.91 11.10
N THR A 28 8.01 -1.80 11.98
CA THR A 28 9.09 -1.52 12.94
C THR A 28 10.47 -1.58 12.30
N ASP A 29 10.57 -2.15 11.10
CA ASP A 29 11.77 -2.25 10.28
C ASP A 29 12.07 -0.98 9.47
N LYS A 30 11.16 0.01 9.48
CA LYS A 30 11.33 1.27 8.76
C LYS A 30 11.50 2.43 9.71
N SER A 31 12.50 3.26 9.46
CA SER A 31 12.70 4.53 10.17
C SER A 31 11.89 5.68 9.55
N PHE A 32 11.50 5.57 8.27
CA PHE A 32 10.77 6.59 7.53
C PHE A 32 9.65 5.99 6.65
N PRO A 33 8.57 6.76 6.38
CA PRO A 33 7.57 6.36 5.39
C PRO A 33 8.18 6.30 3.99
N ASN A 34 7.44 5.72 3.04
CA ASN A 34 7.87 5.76 1.64
C ASN A 34 7.97 7.21 1.16
N HIS A 35 8.97 7.48 0.32
CA HIS A 35 9.07 8.76 -0.36
C HIS A 35 7.83 9.02 -1.23
N TYR A 36 7.44 10.28 -1.39
CA TYR A 36 6.25 10.68 -2.15
C TYR A 36 6.22 10.08 -3.56
N LYS A 37 7.35 10.13 -4.28
CA LYS A 37 7.48 9.56 -5.64
C LYS A 37 7.15 8.05 -5.66
N THR A 38 7.58 7.30 -4.64
CA THR A 38 7.25 5.87 -4.51
C THR A 38 5.77 5.66 -4.22
N ALA A 39 5.17 6.49 -3.36
CA ALA A 39 3.74 6.41 -3.07
C ALA A 39 2.90 6.67 -4.33
N MET A 40 3.28 7.67 -5.14
CA MET A 40 2.62 7.95 -6.42
C MET A 40 2.79 6.82 -7.43
N ALA A 41 3.99 6.24 -7.56
CA ALA A 41 4.21 5.11 -8.46
C ALA A 41 3.32 3.90 -8.09
N VAL A 42 3.19 3.58 -6.79
CA VAL A 42 2.29 2.52 -6.32
C VAL A 42 0.83 2.87 -6.62
N TRP A 43 0.44 4.13 -6.42
CA TRP A 43 -0.91 4.60 -6.74
C TRP A 43 -1.24 4.45 -8.22
N GLU A 44 -0.33 4.81 -9.13
CA GLU A 44 -0.51 4.62 -10.57
C GLU A 44 -0.73 3.15 -10.94
N SER A 45 0.01 2.23 -10.32
CA SER A 45 -0.17 0.78 -10.54
C SER A 45 -1.52 0.27 -10.05
N ILE A 46 -2.06 0.85 -8.96
CA ILE A 46 -3.41 0.50 -8.47
C ILE A 46 -4.49 1.04 -9.43
N ARG A 47 -4.31 2.27 -9.94
CA ARG A 47 -5.26 2.90 -10.87
C ARG A 47 -5.28 2.24 -12.26
N ASN A 48 -4.14 1.74 -12.70
CA ASN A 48 -3.96 1.13 -14.02
C ASN A 48 -3.40 -0.30 -13.86
N PRO A 49 -4.19 -1.24 -13.32
CA PRO A 49 -3.69 -2.58 -13.02
C PRO A 49 -3.41 -3.36 -14.31
N VAL A 50 -2.31 -4.10 -14.31
CA VAL A 50 -2.06 -5.18 -15.27
C VAL A 50 -2.46 -6.48 -14.62
N SER A 51 -3.48 -7.15 -15.16
CA SER A 51 -3.94 -8.44 -14.64
C SER A 51 -2.96 -9.56 -15.03
N LYS A 52 -3.02 -10.67 -14.29
CA LYS A 52 -2.21 -11.86 -14.59
C LYS A 52 -2.53 -12.40 -15.99
N GLU A 53 -3.81 -12.38 -16.37
CA GLU A 53 -4.31 -12.84 -17.66
C GLU A 53 -3.79 -11.96 -18.80
N GLN A 54 -3.83 -10.63 -18.64
CA GLN A 54 -3.26 -9.69 -19.61
C GLN A 54 -1.76 -9.91 -19.81
N LEU A 55 -1.02 -10.16 -18.73
CA LEU A 55 0.40 -10.46 -18.83
C LEU A 55 0.67 -11.79 -19.56
N LEU A 56 -0.09 -12.85 -19.23
CA LEU A 56 0.06 -14.16 -19.86
C LEU A 56 -0.25 -14.15 -21.37
N GLN A 57 -1.14 -13.26 -21.83
CA GLN A 57 -1.43 -13.07 -23.26
C GLN A 57 -0.25 -12.50 -24.06
N ILE A 58 0.70 -11.82 -23.41
CA ILE A 58 1.85 -11.19 -24.07
C ILE A 58 3.05 -12.13 -24.13
N ILE A 59 3.19 -13.03 -23.15
CA ILE A 59 4.40 -13.86 -22.98
C ILE A 59 4.24 -15.31 -23.45
N ASN A 60 3.01 -15.77 -23.71
CA ASN A 60 2.72 -17.09 -24.29
C ASN A 60 2.58 -16.98 -25.81
#